data_AF-A0A7X9GH48-F1
#
_entry.id   AF-A0A7X9GH48-F1
#
_cell.length_a   1.000
_cell.length_b   1.000
_cell.length_c   1.000
_cell.angle_alpha   90.00
_cell.angle_beta   90.00
_cell.angle_gamma   90.00
#
_symmetry.space_group_name_H-M   'P 1'
#
loop_
_entity.id
_entity.type
_entity.pdbx_description
1 polymer ?
#
loop_
_entity_poly.entity_id
_entity_poly.type
_entity_poly.pdbx_seq_one_letter_code
_entity_poly.pdbx_strand_id
1 'polypeptide(L)' 'MSKKKNLQKYGIAIPSILLPKDKSKLKSWSVIACDQYTQDAAYWQNVENFVGDAPSSLHITLPEIYLNASDKNER' A
#
# COMPACT_ATOMS: atom_id res chain seq x y z
N MET A 1 14.72 -3.35 34.83
CA MET A 1 14.27 -4.26 33.75
C MET A 1 13.98 -3.46 32.49
N SER A 2 14.56 -3.81 31.34
CA SER A 2 14.30 -3.12 30.07
C SER A 2 12.81 -3.17 29.71
N LYS A 3 12.19 -2.03 29.36
CA LYS A 3 10.75 -1.88 29.05
C LYS A 3 10.22 -2.97 28.10
N LYS A 4 11.07 -3.44 27.17
CA LYS A 4 10.78 -4.52 26.21
C LYS A 4 10.36 -5.84 26.88
N LYS A 5 10.98 -6.21 28.01
CA LYS A 5 10.72 -7.48 28.72
C LYS A 5 9.35 -7.49 29.42
N ASN A 6 8.78 -6.32 29.72
CA ASN A 6 7.52 -6.20 30.46
C ASN A 6 6.28 -6.23 29.54
N LEU A 7 6.45 -5.96 28.24
CA LEU A 7 5.37 -5.97 27.26
C LEU A 7 5.11 -7.36 26.68
N GLN A 8 6.15 -8.19 26.58
CA GLN A 8 6.06 -9.56 26.06
C GLN A 8 5.07 -10.43 26.82
N LYS A 9 4.94 -10.24 28.14
CA LYS A 9 3.98 -10.97 28.97
C LYS A 9 2.51 -10.68 28.63
N TYR A 10 2.25 -9.58 27.92
CA TYR A 10 0.93 -9.20 27.40
C TYR A 10 0.76 -9.53 25.91
N GLY A 11 1.70 -10.28 25.31
CA GLY A 11 1.69 -10.55 23.87
C GLY A 11 2.02 -9.32 23.00
N ILE A 12 2.57 -8.25 23.59
CA ILE A 12 2.86 -7.01 22.87
C ILE A 12 4.32 -7.01 22.40
N ALA A 13 4.52 -6.86 21.09
CA ALA A 13 5.82 -6.67 20.46
C ALA A 13 5.92 -5.26 19.87
N ILE A 14 7.06 -4.60 20.07
CA ILE A 14 7.36 -3.33 19.40
C ILE A 14 7.90 -3.66 18.01
N PRO A 15 7.23 -3.26 16.92
CA PRO A 15 7.67 -3.56 15.57
C PRO A 15 8.94 -2.77 15.23
N SER A 16 9.74 -3.31 14.31
CA SER A 16 10.78 -2.54 13.63
C SER A 16 10.20 -2.08 12.29
N ILE A 17 10.08 -0.77 12.13
CA ILE A 17 9.55 -0.19 10.88
C ILE A 17 10.73 0.05 9.95
N LEU A 18 10.69 -0.58 8.78
CA LEU A 18 11.68 -0.37 7.74
C LEU A 18 11.30 0.83 6.89
N LEU A 19 12.29 1.68 6.61
CA LEU A 19 12.16 2.82 5.71
C LEU A 19 13.12 2.63 4.52
N PRO A 20 12.79 3.17 3.35
CA PRO A 20 13.70 3.15 2.22
C PRO A 20 14.96 3.94 2.60
N LYS A 21 16.13 3.38 2.23
CA LYS A 21 17.41 4.06 2.45
C LYS A 21 17.45 5.41 1.71
N ASP A 22 16.88 5.43 0.51
CA ASP A 22 16.68 6.62 -0.28
C ASP A 22 15.40 7.34 0.16
N LYS A 23 15.57 8.48 0.83
CA LYS A 23 14.47 9.30 1.34
C LYS A 23 13.59 9.90 0.24
N SER A 24 14.10 10.03 -1.00
CA SER A 24 13.29 10.51 -2.12
C SER A 24 12.14 9.56 -2.43
N LYS A 25 12.30 8.26 -2.15
CA LYS A 25 11.30 7.21 -2.37
C LYS A 25 10.24 7.13 -1.27
N LEU A 26 10.29 7.96 -0.24
CA LEU A 26 9.30 7.93 0.84
C LEU A 26 7.87 8.10 0.34
N LYS A 27 7.65 8.91 -0.71
CA LYS A 27 6.32 9.15 -1.29
C LYS A 27 5.74 7.91 -1.99
N SER A 28 6.56 7.08 -2.62
CA SER A 28 6.12 5.87 -3.32
C SER A 28 6.26 4.60 -2.47
N TRP A 29 7.00 4.67 -1.36
CA TRP A 29 7.14 3.57 -0.39
C TRP A 29 5.91 3.40 0.50
N SER A 30 5.22 4.50 0.81
CA SER A 30 4.02 4.46 1.63
C SER A 30 2.91 3.69 0.89
N VAL A 31 2.64 2.48 1.38
CA VAL A 31 1.47 1.71 0.99
C VAL A 31 0.22 2.30 1.64
N ILE A 32 -0.80 2.61 0.83
CA ILE A 32 -2.15 2.84 1.31
C ILE A 32 -2.82 1.48 1.53
N ALA A 33 -3.55 1.33 2.63
CA ALA A 33 -4.37 0.14 2.87
C ALA A 33 -5.37 -0.02 1.70
N CYS A 34 -5.49 -1.24 1.17
CA CYS A 34 -6.23 -1.59 -0.05
C CYS A 34 -7.72 -1.18 -0.10
N ASP A 35 -8.25 -0.49 0.91
CA ASP A 35 -9.69 -0.29 1.11
C ASP A 35 -10.12 1.18 1.28
N GLN A 36 -9.22 2.16 1.37
CA GLN A 36 -9.66 3.52 1.71
C GLN A 36 -10.30 4.34 0.58
N TYR A 37 -10.23 3.91 -0.69
CA TYR A 37 -10.73 4.66 -1.86
C TYR A 37 -11.20 3.75 -3.00
N THR A 38 -11.75 2.58 -2.68
CA THR A 38 -12.07 1.51 -3.64
C THR A 38 -13.06 1.88 -4.74
N GLN A 39 -13.80 3.00 -4.61
CA GLN A 39 -14.77 3.49 -5.61
C GLN A 39 -14.44 4.87 -6.20
N ASP A 40 -13.29 5.47 -5.88
CA ASP A 40 -12.90 6.79 -6.42
C ASP A 40 -12.07 6.64 -7.71
N ALA A 41 -12.69 6.88 -8.87
CA ALA A 41 -12.02 6.76 -10.17
C ALA A 41 -10.88 7.75 -10.36
N ALA A 42 -11.04 8.98 -9.86
CA ALA A 42 -10.01 10.02 -10.02
C ALA A 42 -8.77 9.66 -9.19
N TYR A 43 -8.97 9.08 -8.01
CA TYR A 43 -7.88 8.53 -7.21
C TYR A 43 -7.11 7.46 -7.98
N TRP A 44 -7.78 6.43 -8.50
CA TRP A 44 -7.09 5.34 -9.21
C TRP A 44 -6.35 5.82 -10.46
N GLN A 45 -6.93 6.76 -11.21
CA GLN A 45 -6.24 7.39 -12.35
C GLN A 45 -4.98 8.16 -11.92
N ASN A 46 -5.05 8.90 -10.80
CA ASN A 46 -3.88 9.60 -10.26
C ASN A 46 -2.79 8.63 -9.77
N VAL A 47 -3.19 7.48 -9.20
CA VAL A 47 -2.26 6.43 -8.76
C VAL A 47 -1.58 5.77 -9.96
N GLU A 48 -2.32 5.44 -11.03
CA GLU A 48 -1.72 4.95 -12.29
C GLU A 48 -0.69 5.94 -12.84
N ASN A 49 -1.05 7.23 -12.92
CA ASN A 49 -0.13 8.28 -13.38
C ASN A 49 1.10 8.45 -12.48
N PHE A 50 0.94 8.31 -11.16
CA PHE A 50 2.01 8.44 -10.20
C PHE A 50 2.99 7.26 -10.25
N VAL A 51 2.48 6.04 -10.45
CA VAL A 51 3.27 4.81 -10.52
C VAL A 51 4.00 4.71 -11.86
N GLY A 52 3.33 5.00 -12.97
CA GLY A 52 3.89 4.85 -14.32
C GLY A 52 4.41 3.44 -14.57
N ASP A 53 5.65 3.32 -15.03
CA ASP A 53 6.31 2.04 -15.34
C ASP A 53 7.09 1.46 -14.14
N ALA A 54 7.01 2.07 -12.96
CA ALA A 54 7.75 1.61 -11.80
C ALA A 54 7.18 0.28 -11.26
N PRO A 55 8.01 -0.65 -10.76
CA PRO A 55 7.52 -1.86 -10.12
C PRO A 55 6.55 -1.53 -8.97
N SER A 56 5.32 -2.03 -9.07
CA SER A 56 4.25 -1.73 -8.14
C SER A 56 3.24 -2.87 -8.08
N SER A 57 2.70 -3.13 -6.88
CA SER A 57 1.58 -4.07 -6.72
C SER A 57 0.32 -3.63 -7.45
N LEU A 58 0.22 -2.34 -7.82
CA LEU A 58 -0.89 -1.82 -8.63
C LEU A 58 -1.10 -2.65 -9.90
N HIS A 59 -0.02 -3.03 -10.60
CA HIS A 59 -0.08 -3.76 -11.88
C HIS A 59 -0.49 -5.24 -11.74
N ILE A 60 -0.64 -5.73 -10.52
CA ILE A 60 -1.11 -7.10 -10.23
C ILE A 60 -2.33 -7.09 -9.31
N THR A 61 -2.93 -5.92 -9.09
CA THR A 61 -4.12 -5.74 -8.27
C THR A 61 -5.29 -5.42 -9.19
N LEU A 62 -6.45 -6.03 -8.94
CA LEU A 62 -7.71 -5.65 -9.56
C LEU A 62 -8.62 -4.95 -8.52
N PRO A 63 -8.61 -3.61 -8.47
CA PRO A 63 -9.47 -2.82 -7.58
C PRO A 63 -10.96 -3.07 -7.81
N GLU A 64 -11.76 -2.94 -6.74
CA GLU A 64 -13.21 -3.15 -6.77
C GLU A 64 -13.92 -2.27 -7.83
N ILE A 65 -13.48 -1.01 -8.00
CA ILE A 65 -14.03 -0.09 -9.00
C ILE A 65 -14.04 -0.65 -10.43
N TYR A 66 -13.14 -1.58 -10.74
CA TYR A 66 -13.01 -2.17 -12.07
C TYR A 66 -13.74 -3.52 -12.22
N LEU A 67 -14.34 -4.07 -11.15
CA LEU A 67 -15.02 -5.38 -11.22
C LEU A 67 -16.19 -5.41 -12.20
N ASN A 68 -16.86 -4.27 -12.38
CA ASN A 68 -18.01 -4.12 -13.28
C ASN A 68 -17.64 -3.49 -14.63
N ALA A 69 -16.36 -3.21 -14.87
CA ALA A 69 -15.91 -2.64 -16.13
C ALA A 69 -15.97 -3.70 -17.25
N SER A 70 -16.30 -3.28 -18.47
CA SER A 70 -16.42 -4.18 -19.62
C SER A 70 -15.08 -4.80 -20.05
N ASP A 71 -13.97 -4.12 -19.77
CA ASP A 71 -12.59 -4.48 -20.09
C ASP A 71 -11.88 -5.24 -18.95
N LYS A 72 -12.58 -5.66 -17.88
CA LYS A 72 -11.96 -6.23 -16.67
C LYS A 72 -11.02 -7.43 -16.90
N ASN A 73 -11.21 -8.20 -17.97
CA ASN A 73 -10.38 -9.38 -18.27
C ASN A 73 -9.06 -9.01 -18.98
N GLU A 74 -8.95 -7.78 -19.46
CA GLU A 74 -7.77 -7.26 -20.18
C GLU A 74 -6.86 -6.41 -19.26
N ARG A 75 -7.28 -6.19 -18.02
CA ARG A 75 -6.55 -5.47 -16.96
C ARG A 75 -5.79 -6.45 -16.06
#